data_AF-A0A2N3IG51-F1
#
_entry.id   AF-A0A2N3IG51-F1
#
_cell.length_a   1.000
_cell.length_b   1.000
_cell.length_c   1.000
_cell.angle_alpha   90.00
_cell.angle_beta   90.00
_cell.angle_gamma   90.00
#
_symmetry.space_group_name_H-M   'P 1'
#
loop_
_entity.id
_entity.type
_entity.pdbx_description
1 polymer ?
#
loop_
_entity_poly.entity_id
_entity_poly.type
_entity_poly.pdbx_seq_one_letter_code
_entity_poly.pdbx_strand_id
1 'polypeptide(L)' 'MQRIVIDTNVIVSSLIQRSYPYKILYELFIEEKFILCVSEPLMAEYYEVLSRPKFAKYPDFFGKAESLLSEYRSKI' A
#
# COMPACT_ATOMS: atom_id res chain seq x y z
N MET A 1 -7.58 -18.87 5.43
CA MET A 1 -6.84 -17.59 5.27
C MET A 1 -7.78 -16.57 4.66
N GLN A 2 -7.90 -15.39 5.27
CA GLN A 2 -8.79 -14.34 4.77
C GLN A 2 -8.18 -13.68 3.52
N ARG A 3 -8.98 -13.50 2.47
CA ARG A 3 -8.60 -12.75 1.27
C ARG A 3 -9.08 -11.32 1.43
N ILE A 4 -8.21 -10.34 1.21
CA ILE A 4 -8.58 -8.93 1.35
C ILE A 4 -8.12 -8.14 0.13
N VAL A 5 -8.90 -7.11 -0.18
CA VAL A 5 -8.47 -6.00 -1.04
C VAL A 5 -8.26 -4.81 -0.12
N ILE A 6 -7.18 -4.07 -0.31
CA ILE A 6 -6.87 -2.88 0.49
C ILE A 6 -7.33 -1.66 -0.29
N ASP A 7 -8.09 -0.77 0.34
CA ASP A 7 -8.48 0.49 -0.30
C ASP A 7 -7.25 1.40 -0.47
N THR A 8 -7.18 2.13 -1.58
CA THR A 8 -6.10 3.07 -1.89
C THR A 8 -5.88 4.10 -0.77
N ASN A 9 -6.94 4.54 -0.07
CA ASN A 9 -6.81 5.47 1.06
C ASN A 9 -6.07 4.86 2.25
N VAL A 10 -6.17 3.55 2.47
CA VAL A 10 -5.43 2.86 3.53
C VAL A 10 -3.93 2.85 3.21
N ILE A 11 -3.58 2.61 1.94
CA ILE A 11 -2.19 2.69 1.44
C ILE A 11 -1.67 4.12 1.55
N VAL A 12 -2.43 5.11 1.11
CA VAL A 12 -2.03 6.52 1.22
C VAL A 12 -1.82 6.91 2.69
N SER A 13 -2.76 6.55 3.57
CA SER A 13 -2.72 6.95 4.97
C SER A 13 -1.55 6.32 5.73
N SER A 14 -1.14 5.10 5.39
CA SER A 14 0.01 4.43 5.99
C SER A 14 1.35 5.05 5.58
N LEU A 15 1.43 5.57 4.35
CA LEU A 15 2.61 6.25 3.82
C LEU A 15 2.78 7.67 4.36
N ILE A 16 1.68 8.34 4.72
CA ILE A 16 1.69 9.71 5.28
C ILE A 16 2.08 9.72 6.76
N GLN A 17 1.51 8.81 7.56
CA GLN A 17 1.65 8.84 9.01
C GLN A 17 1.65 7.44 9.62
N ARG A 18 2.45 7.25 10.68
CA ARG A 18 2.52 6.00 11.46
C ARG A 18 1.30 5.80 12.38
N SER A 19 0.13 5.70 11.76
CA SER A 19 -1.18 5.54 12.40
C SER A 19 -1.71 4.12 12.25
N TYR A 20 -2.98 3.85 12.61
CA TYR A 20 -3.58 2.52 12.46
C TYR A 20 -3.43 1.90 11.05
N PRO A 21 -3.64 2.63 9.93
CA PRO A 21 -3.32 2.15 8.59
C PRO A 21 -1.88 1.62 8.41
N TYR A 22 -0.90 2.28 9.02
CA TYR A 22 0.49 1.82 9.00
C TYR A 22 0.63 0.49 9.74
N LYS A 23 0.05 0.38 10.94
CA LYS A 23 0.07 -0.87 11.72
C LYS A 23 -0.63 -2.01 10.99
N ILE A 24 -1.78 -1.74 10.38
CA ILE A 24 -2.53 -2.70 9.56
C ILE A 24 -1.64 -3.24 8.44
N LEU A 25 -0.98 -2.37 7.68
CA LEU A 25 -0.14 -2.82 6.56
C LEU A 25 1.16 -3.51 7.03
N TYR A 26 1.81 -3.04 8.09
CA TYR A 26 3.09 -3.60 8.55
C TYR A 26 2.93 -4.85 9.43
N GLU A 27 2.09 -4.79 10.46
CA GLU A 27 1.92 -5.89 11.43
C GLU A 27 1.23 -7.09 10.77
N LEU A 28 0.16 -6.85 10.00
CA LEU A 28 -0.56 -7.96 9.37
C LEU A 28 0.26 -8.63 8.25
N PHE A 29 1.22 -7.91 7.65
CA PHE A 29 2.12 -8.45 6.63
C PHE A 29 3.24 -9.31 7.21
N ILE A 30 3.74 -8.95 8.39
CA ILE A 30 4.74 -9.75 9.13
C ILE A 30 4.12 -11.06 9.60
N GLU A 31 2.86 -11.05 9.99
CA GLU A 31 2.19 -12.22 10.56
C GLU A 31 1.53 -13.15 9.51
N GLU A 32 1.63 -12.83 8.22
CA GLU A 32 1.02 -13.59 7.09
C GLU A 32 -0.47 -13.93 7.30
N LYS A 33 -1.21 -13.07 8.01
CA LYS A 33 -2.58 -13.37 8.46
C LYS A 33 -3.62 -13.35 7.33
N PHE A 34 -3.28 -12.87 6.15
CA PHE A 34 -4.20 -12.72 5.02
C PHE A 34 -3.48 -12.84 3.68
N ILE A 35 -4.28 -13.15 2.64
CA ILE A 35 -3.84 -13.10 1.24
C ILE A 35 -4.29 -11.76 0.67
N LEU A 36 -3.34 -10.93 0.26
CA LEU A 36 -3.64 -9.69 -0.44
C LEU A 36 -4.07 -10.02 -1.87
N CYS A 37 -5.26 -9.59 -2.26
CA CYS A 37 -5.76 -9.71 -3.61
C CYS A 37 -5.55 -8.39 -4.35
N VAL A 38 -4.71 -8.42 -5.38
CA VAL A 38 -4.54 -7.32 -6.32
C VAL A 38 -4.67 -7.84 -7.75
N SER A 39 -5.09 -6.94 -8.64
CA SER A 39 -5.16 -7.17 -10.08
C SER A 39 -4.33 -6.10 -10.79
N GLU A 40 -3.93 -6.34 -12.04
CA GLU A 40 -3.20 -5.33 -12.83
C GLU A 40 -3.96 -3.99 -12.93
N PRO A 41 -5.29 -3.95 -13.17
CA PRO A 41 -6.05 -2.69 -13.13
C PRO A 41 -6.00 -1.97 -11.78
N LEU A 42 -6.09 -2.72 -10.67
CA LEU A 42 -6.02 -2.14 -9.33
C LEU A 42 -4.62 -1.60 -9.03
N MET A 43 -3.58 -2.30 -9.50
CA MET A 43 -2.21 -1.82 -9.38
C MET A 43 -1.98 -0.53 -10.16
N ALA A 44 -2.50 -0.44 -11.39
CA ALA A 44 -2.45 0.78 -12.18
C ALA A 44 -3.15 1.95 -11.47
N GLU A 45 -4.31 1.71 -10.85
CA GLU A 45 -5.00 2.71 -10.02
C GLU A 45 -4.14 3.17 -8.84
N TYR A 46 -3.48 2.26 -8.13
CA TYR A 46 -2.58 2.64 -7.04
C TYR A 46 -1.47 3.55 -7.51
N TYR A 47 -0.79 3.22 -8.62
CA TYR A 47 0.27 4.07 -9.17
C TYR A 47 -0.27 5.43 -9.61
N GLU A 48 -1.44 5.49 -10.25
CA GLU A 48 -2.09 6.75 -10.63
C GLU A 48 -2.39 7.62 -9.40
N VAL A 49 -2.97 7.03 -8.35
CA VAL A 49 -3.32 7.78 -7.14
C VAL A 49 -2.06 8.24 -6.41
N LEU A 50 -1.07 7.37 -6.24
CA LEU A 50 0.14 7.64 -5.45
C LEU A 50 1.08 8.64 -6.14
N SER A 51 0.96 8.81 -7.46
CA SER A 51 1.70 9.81 -8.24
C SER A 51 1.04 11.20 -8.25
N ARG A 52 -0.13 11.39 -7.61
CA ARG A 52 -0.83 12.69 -7.61
C ARG A 52 0.03 13.78 -6.94
N PRO A 53 0.13 14.99 -7.53
CA PRO A 53 0.99 16.07 -7.04
C PRO A 53 0.77 16.48 -5.57
N LYS A 54 -0.47 16.30 -5.06
CA LYS A 54 -0.82 16.59 -3.66
C LYS A 54 0.02 15.79 -2.63
N PHE A 55 0.65 14.70 -3.05
CA PHE A 55 1.50 13.88 -2.19
C PHE A 55 2.99 14.28 -2.22
N ALA A 56 3.40 15.17 -3.13
CA ALA A 56 4.79 15.65 -3.23
C ALA A 56 5.29 16.39 -1.98
N LYS A 57 4.37 16.88 -1.14
CA LYS A 57 4.68 17.50 0.17
C LYS A 57 5.19 16.50 1.22
N TYR A 58 5.03 15.21 1.00
CA TYR A 58 5.48 14.16 1.91
C TYR A 58 6.86 13.65 1.46
N PRO A 59 7.89 13.69 2.33
CA PRO A 59 9.24 13.27 1.98
C PRO A 59 9.29 11.82 1.50
N ASP A 60 9.81 11.65 0.27
CA ASP A 60 10.03 10.35 -0.37
C ASP A 60 8.76 9.47 -0.41
N PHE A 61 7.59 10.10 -0.61
CA PHE A 61 6.31 9.38 -0.63
C PHE A 61 6.24 8.34 -1.74
N PHE A 62 6.65 8.73 -2.96
CA PHE A 62 6.57 7.84 -4.12
C PHE A 62 7.56 6.68 -4.03
N GLY A 63 8.79 6.91 -3.55
CA GLY A 63 9.77 5.82 -3.34
C GLY A 63 9.29 4.80 -2.30
N LYS A 64 8.70 5.28 -1.20
CA LYS A 64 8.06 4.40 -0.19
C LYS A 64 6.87 3.64 -0.75
N ALA A 65 6.03 4.29 -1.55
CA ALA A 65 4.91 3.66 -2.23
C ALA A 65 5.38 2.55 -3.17
N GLU A 66 6.37 2.82 -4.01
CA GLU A 66 6.92 1.86 -4.97
C GLU A 66 7.54 0.64 -4.28
N SER A 67 8.28 0.86 -3.19
CA SER A 67 8.85 -0.23 -2.37
C SER A 67 7.75 -1.12 -1.80
N LEU A 68 6.72 -0.51 -1.20
CA LEU A 68 5.58 -1.23 -0.61
C LEU A 68 4.82 -2.06 -1.67
N LEU A 69 4.53 -1.48 -2.83
CA LEU A 69 3.81 -2.17 -3.90
C LEU A 69 4.64 -3.29 -4.54
N SER A 70 5.96 -3.10 -4.66
CA SER A 70 6.87 -4.13 -5.17
C SER A 70 6.95 -5.33 -4.22
N GLU A 71 6.92 -5.07 -2.91
CA GLU A 71 6.88 -6.12 -1.89
C GLU A 71 5.58 -6.93 -1.94
N TYR A 72 4.45 -6.29 -2.27
CA TYR A 72 3.20 -7.01 -2.50
C TYR A 72 3.23 -7.87 -3.75
N ARG A 73 3.85 -7.37 -4.84
CA ARG A 73 3.95 -8.12 -6.10
C ARG A 73 4.82 -9.36 -6.00
N SER A 74 5.83 -9.38 -5.13
CA SER A 74 6.74 -10.53 -4.96
C SER A 74 6.15 -11.65 -4.08
N LYS A 75 5.09 -11.37 -3.32
CA LYS A 75 4.42 -12.35 -2.43
C LYS A 75 3.18 -13.02 -3.03
N ILE A 76 2.85 -12.71 -4.28
CA ILE A 76 1.73 -13.29 -5.04
C ILE A 76 2.29 -14.25 -6.08
#